data_AF-A0A564U651-F1
#
_entry.id   AF-A0A564U651-F1
#
_cell.length_a   1.000
_cell.length_b   1.000
_cell.length_c   1.000
_cell.angle_alpha   90.00
_cell.angle_beta   90.00
_cell.angle_gamma   90.00
#
_symmetry.space_group_name_H-M   'P 1'
#
loop_
_entity.id
_entity.type
_entity.pdbx_description
1 polymer ?
#
loop_
_entity_poly.entity_id
_entity_poly.type
_entity_poly.pdbx_seq_one_letter_code
_entity_poly.pdbx_strand_id
1 'polypeptide(L)'
;MKSIRKKFFVMLLSAMLLLGISSNVQAAGCSDYYRISTGTAKCTNSLCPGGFKRKERQDLYQQRCVRANGTLYYNQKYKNVYVNCSCT
;
A
#
# COMPACT_ATOMS: atom_id res chain seq x y z
N MET A 1 -2.88 38.80 38.87
CA MET A 1 -2.37 38.63 37.48
C MET A 1 -2.18 37.18 37.00
N LYS A 2 -1.95 36.16 37.86
CA LYS A 2 -1.79 34.74 37.46
C LYS A 2 -2.98 34.11 36.72
N SER A 3 -4.23 34.50 37.04
CA SER A 3 -5.44 33.88 36.50
C SER A 3 -5.78 34.30 35.05
N ILE A 4 -5.47 35.55 34.68
CA ILE A 4 -5.75 36.08 33.33
C ILE A 4 -4.91 35.37 32.25
N ARG A 5 -3.63 35.07 32.55
CA ARG A 5 -2.77 34.31 31.63
C ARG A 5 -3.30 32.90 31.35
N LYS A 6 -3.89 32.23 32.36
CA LYS A 6 -4.52 30.90 32.19
C LYS A 6 -5.74 30.96 31.28
N LYS A 7 -6.62 31.96 31.45
CA LYS A 7 -7.82 32.13 30.61
C LYS A 7 -7.46 32.42 29.15
N PHE A 8 -6.43 33.23 28.91
CA PHE A 8 -5.96 33.55 27.57
C PHE A 8 -5.39 32.31 26.85
N PHE A 9 -4.64 31.47 27.59
CA PHE A 9 -4.09 30.22 27.04
C PHE A 9 -5.16 29.19 26.67
N VAL A 10 -6.18 29.05 27.50
CA VAL A 10 -7.30 28.13 27.23
C VAL A 10 -8.10 28.62 26.00
N MET A 11 -8.31 29.93 25.87
CA MET A 11 -9.03 30.52 24.74
C MET A 11 -8.27 30.33 23.42
N LEU A 12 -6.95 30.44 23.43
CA LEU A 12 -6.07 30.21 22.27
C LEU A 12 -6.08 28.74 21.81
N LEU A 13 -6.06 27.78 22.74
CA LEU A 13 -6.17 26.36 22.41
C LEU A 13 -7.52 26.04 21.75
N SER A 14 -8.63 26.56 22.30
CA SER A 14 -9.96 26.33 21.72
C SER A 14 -10.11 26.92 20.31
N ALA A 15 -9.45 28.04 20.01
CA ALA A 15 -9.46 28.63 18.67
C ALA A 15 -8.66 27.79 17.64
N MET A 16 -7.54 27.20 18.06
CA MET A 16 -6.75 26.29 17.20
C MET A 16 -7.49 24.97 16.91
N LEU A 17 -8.24 24.45 17.90
CA LEU A 17 -9.08 23.27 17.72
C LEU A 17 -10.22 23.51 16.72
N LEU A 18 -10.82 24.71 16.69
CA LEU A 18 -11.90 25.05 15.76
C LEU A 18 -11.42 25.24 14.31
N LEU A 19 -10.17 25.70 14.11
CA LEU A 19 -9.58 25.88 12.78
C LEU A 19 -9.01 24.58 12.18
N GLY A 20 -8.78 23.55 12.99
CA GLY A 20 -8.14 22.30 12.57
C GLY A 20 -9.07 21.20 12.04
N ILE A 21 -10.39 21.39 12.05
CA ILE A 21 -11.37 20.30 11.75
C ILE A 21 -11.79 20.26 10.27
N SER A 22 -11.47 21.28 9.46
CA SER A 22 -12.00 21.38 8.09
C SER A 22 -11.13 20.73 7.01
N SER A 23 -9.91 20.27 7.31
CA SER A 23 -9.12 19.52 6.34
C SER A 23 -9.41 18.02 6.51
N ASN A 24 -10.21 17.48 5.59
CA ASN A 24 -10.20 16.04 5.30
C ASN A 24 -8.80 15.69 4.76
N VAL A 25 -7.80 15.61 5.63
CA VAL A 25 -6.45 15.18 5.27
C VAL A 25 -6.53 13.69 5.02
N GLN A 26 -6.92 13.33 3.79
CA GLN A 26 -6.80 11.98 3.31
C GLN A 26 -5.30 11.71 3.21
N ALA A 27 -4.78 10.99 4.21
CA ALA A 27 -3.35 10.70 4.31
C ALA A 27 -2.86 10.08 3.00
N ALA A 28 -1.87 10.70 2.37
CA ALA A 28 -1.23 10.14 1.19
C ALA A 28 -0.58 8.82 1.56
N GLY A 29 -0.79 7.79 0.74
CA GLY A 29 -0.33 6.44 1.06
C GLY A 29 -0.92 5.39 0.14
N CYS A 30 -0.39 4.17 0.24
CA CYS A 30 -0.85 3.02 -0.51
C CYS A 30 -1.32 1.92 0.43
N SER A 31 -2.35 1.19 0.02
CA SER A 31 -2.71 -0.08 0.64
C SER A 31 -1.65 -1.14 0.36
N ASP A 32 -1.75 -2.27 1.03
CA ASP A 32 -1.02 -3.46 0.63
C ASP A 32 -1.41 -3.90 -0.79
N TYR A 33 -0.47 -4.60 -1.44
CA TYR A 33 -0.72 -5.27 -2.70
C TYR A 33 -1.58 -6.51 -2.48
N TYR A 34 -2.65 -6.63 -3.24
CA TYR A 34 -3.46 -7.84 -3.34
C TYR A 34 -3.39 -8.41 -4.76
N ARG A 35 -3.50 -9.73 -4.89
CA ARG A 35 -3.48 -10.41 -6.18
C ARG A 35 -4.82 -10.21 -6.88
N ILE A 36 -4.79 -9.72 -8.12
CA ILE A 36 -5.99 -9.51 -8.94
C ILE A 36 -6.10 -10.49 -10.11
N SER A 37 -4.98 -11.05 -10.57
CA SER A 37 -5.00 -12.07 -11.62
C SER A 37 -3.87 -13.08 -11.42
N THR A 38 -4.16 -14.33 -11.81
CA THR A 38 -3.23 -15.45 -11.76
C THR A 38 -2.89 -15.84 -13.19
N GLY A 39 -1.61 -15.83 -13.54
CA GLY A 39 -1.16 -16.22 -14.88
C GLY A 39 -1.09 -17.72 -15.07
N THR A 40 -0.94 -18.14 -16.33
CA THR A 40 -0.68 -19.54 -16.68
C THR A 40 0.73 -19.94 -16.26
N ALA A 41 0.84 -21.05 -15.53
CA ALA A 41 2.12 -21.57 -15.10
C ALA A 41 2.88 -22.22 -16.26
N LYS A 42 4.17 -21.86 -16.41
CA LYS A 42 5.06 -22.34 -17.47
C LYS A 42 6.36 -22.87 -16.85
N CYS A 43 6.95 -23.84 -17.55
CA CYS A 43 8.27 -24.35 -17.20
C CYS A 43 9.33 -23.29 -17.55
N THR A 44 10.28 -23.08 -16.65
CA THR A 44 11.44 -22.22 -16.86
C THR A 44 12.71 -23.06 -16.96
N ASN A 45 13.83 -22.46 -17.37
CA ASN A 45 15.13 -23.13 -17.35
C ASN A 45 15.77 -23.14 -15.95
N SER A 46 15.18 -22.47 -14.98
CA SER A 46 15.66 -22.50 -13.59
C SER A 46 15.40 -23.88 -13.02
N LEU A 47 16.42 -24.48 -12.40
CA LEU A 47 16.31 -25.81 -11.85
C LEU A 47 15.86 -25.79 -10.39
N CYS A 48 15.14 -26.82 -10.02
CA CYS A 48 14.90 -27.21 -8.65
C CYS A 48 16.11 -27.99 -8.10
N PRO A 49 16.25 -28.06 -6.77
CA PRO A 49 17.06 -29.10 -6.16
C PRO A 49 16.64 -30.48 -6.72
N GLY A 50 17.58 -31.24 -7.26
CA GLY A 50 17.30 -32.53 -7.93
C GLY A 50 17.15 -32.47 -9.46
N GLY A 51 17.34 -31.31 -10.10
CA GLY A 51 17.52 -31.22 -11.55
C GLY A 51 16.24 -31.05 -12.39
N PHE A 52 15.06 -31.13 -11.79
CA PHE A 52 13.80 -30.81 -12.47
C PHE A 52 13.70 -29.31 -12.78
N LYS A 53 13.06 -28.94 -13.88
CA LYS A 53 12.78 -27.55 -14.20
C LYS A 53 11.69 -26.98 -13.27
N ARG A 54 11.85 -25.71 -12.88
CA ARG A 54 10.85 -24.98 -12.10
C ARG A 54 9.66 -24.65 -12.96
N LYS A 55 8.47 -24.81 -12.39
CA LYS A 55 7.23 -24.28 -12.94
C LYS A 55 6.91 -22.99 -12.21
N GLU A 56 6.90 -21.89 -12.95
CA GLU A 56 6.63 -20.56 -12.43
C GLU A 56 5.41 -19.97 -13.15
N ARG A 57 4.73 -19.04 -12.50
CA ARG A 57 3.66 -18.25 -13.13
C ARG A 57 3.83 -16.79 -12.82
N GLN A 58 3.30 -15.93 -13.67
CA GLN A 58 3.32 -14.49 -13.46
C GLN A 58 1.94 -14.05 -12.95
N ASP A 59 1.88 -13.62 -11.69
CA ASP A 59 0.65 -13.12 -11.06
C ASP A 59 0.64 -11.58 -11.10
N LEU A 60 -0.53 -10.99 -11.36
CA LEU A 60 -0.73 -9.54 -11.33
C LEU A 60 -1.25 -9.11 -9.96
N TYR A 61 -0.54 -8.18 -9.34
CA TYR A 61 -0.91 -7.56 -8.07
C TYR A 61 -1.27 -6.11 -8.28
N GLN A 62 -2.25 -5.63 -7.52
CA GLN A 62 -2.68 -4.25 -7.52
C GLN A 62 -2.67 -3.71 -6.09
N GLN A 63 -2.34 -2.43 -5.94
CA GLN A 63 -2.58 -1.68 -4.71
C GLN A 63 -3.33 -0.40 -5.04
N ARG A 64 -4.13 0.08 -4.08
CA ARG A 64 -4.82 1.37 -4.17
C ARG A 64 -3.99 2.43 -3.45
N CYS A 65 -3.76 3.56 -4.09
CA CYS A 65 -2.97 4.66 -3.54
C CYS A 65 -3.74 5.98 -3.59
N VAL A 66 -3.44 6.85 -2.63
CA VAL A 66 -3.95 8.22 -2.52
C VAL A 66 -2.77 9.19 -2.64
N ARG A 67 -2.85 10.14 -3.58
CA ARG A 67 -1.87 11.22 -3.72
C ARG A 67 -2.05 12.26 -2.61
N ALA A 68 -1.05 13.13 -2.43
CA ALA A 68 -1.12 14.27 -1.50
C ALA A 68 -2.27 15.24 -1.80
N ASN A 69 -2.74 15.31 -3.06
CA ASN A 69 -3.89 16.10 -3.47
C ASN A 69 -5.23 15.33 -3.38
N GLY A 70 -5.26 14.17 -2.72
CA GLY A 70 -6.45 13.32 -2.56
C GLY A 70 -6.83 12.47 -3.79
N THR A 71 -6.10 12.58 -4.92
CA THR A 71 -6.44 11.78 -6.11
C THR A 71 -6.14 10.30 -5.89
N LEU A 72 -7.13 9.45 -6.15
CA LEU A 72 -6.99 8.00 -6.13
C LEU A 72 -6.33 7.50 -7.42
N TYR A 73 -5.42 6.54 -7.29
CA TYR A 73 -4.88 5.79 -8.41
C TYR A 73 -4.57 4.35 -8.02
N TYR A 74 -4.44 3.50 -9.02
CA TYR A 74 -4.06 2.11 -8.84
C TYR A 74 -2.66 1.89 -9.38
N ASN A 75 -1.84 1.17 -8.61
CA ASN A 75 -0.51 0.76 -9.04
C ASN A 75 -0.51 -0.76 -9.22
N GLN A 76 -0.05 -1.22 -10.38
CA GLN A 76 -0.04 -2.62 -10.78
C GLN A 76 1.41 -3.11 -10.89
N LYS A 77 1.66 -4.35 -10.44
CA LYS A 77 2.95 -5.02 -10.61
C LYS A 77 2.76 -6.49 -10.95
N TYR A 78 3.62 -7.01 -11.81
CA TYR A 78 3.73 -8.43 -12.07
C TYR A 78 4.75 -9.06 -11.11
N LYS A 79 4.44 -10.23 -10.58
CA LYS A 79 5.35 -11.02 -9.74
C LYS A 79 5.43 -12.45 -10.26
N ASN A 80 6.65 -12.95 -10.45
CA ASN A 80 6.87 -14.36 -10.72
C ASN A 80 6.72 -15.14 -9.41
N VAL A 81 5.89 -16.18 -9.45
CA VAL A 81 5.57 -17.05 -8.33
C VAL A 81 5.98 -18.47 -8.71
N TYR A 82 6.86 -19.04 -7.88
CA TYR A 82 7.21 -20.45 -7.97
C TYR A 82 6.00 -21.30 -7.58
N VAL A 83 5.65 -22.27 -8.44
CA VAL A 83 4.52 -23.17 -8.23
C VAL A 83 5.03 -24.51 -7.70
N ASN A 84 5.87 -25.20 -8.48
CA ASN A 84 6.44 -26.50 -8.13
C ASN A 84 7.59 -26.91 -9.08
N CYS A 85 8.15 -28.09 -8.85
CA CYS A 85 9.06 -28.78 -9.76
C CYS A 85 8.29 -29.87 -10.52
N SER A 86 7.56 -29.51 -11.58
CA SER A 86 6.77 -30.50 -12.36
C SER A 86 7.15 -30.55 -13.83
N CYS A 87 8.35 -30.06 -14.16
CA CYS A 87 8.83 -29.98 -15.53
C CYS A 87 10.05 -30.90 -15.63
N THR A 88 9.89 -32.01 -16.34
CA THR A 88 10.97 -32.92 -16.75
C THR A 88 11.63 -32.43 -18.03
#